data_AF-A0A949DBL3-F1
#
_entry.id   AF-A0A949DBL3-F1
#
_cell.length_a   1.000
_cell.length_b   1.000
_cell.length_c   1.000
_cell.angle_alpha   90.00
_cell.angle_beta   90.00
_cell.angle_gamma   90.00
#
_symmetry.space_group_name_H-M   'P 1'
#
loop_
_entity.id
_entity.type
_entity.pdbx_description
1 polymer ?
#
loop_
_entity_poly.entity_id
_entity_poly.type
_entity_poly.pdbx_seq_one_letter_code
_entity_poly.pdbx_strand_id
1 'polypeptide(L)'
;NDLKSAKKYALLFSNLNKNYYAGLSSAIMFRTVGDAMKHAIEKEYISKDDLWTTEDEVLAKVEKYKEKDLKMSLFLDRMNNKISFENNPNDYYARVFCKSRIVDPLFKESDSIKRLSEVDGGWAEFVEKESKPKEYFIKFSR
;
A
#
# COMPACT_ATOMS: atom_id res chain seq x y z
N ASN A 1 4.14 -13.86 -25.99
CA ASN A 1 5.24 -13.67 -25.02
C ASN A 1 6.07 -14.92 -24.98
N ASP A 2 7.38 -14.80 -25.18
CA ASP A 2 8.34 -15.88 -24.92
C ASP A 2 8.69 -15.97 -23.42
N LEU A 3 9.39 -17.03 -23.02
CA LEU A 3 9.80 -17.29 -21.63
C LEU A 3 10.61 -16.13 -21.03
N LYS A 4 11.55 -15.56 -21.77
CA LYS A 4 12.42 -14.48 -21.30
C LYS A 4 11.61 -13.22 -21.01
N SER A 5 10.69 -12.87 -21.89
CA SER A 5 9.77 -11.74 -21.71
C SER A 5 8.85 -11.93 -20.51
N ALA A 6 8.30 -13.14 -20.34
CA ALA A 6 7.44 -13.48 -19.20
C ALA A 6 8.18 -13.38 -17.87
N LYS A 7 9.39 -13.94 -17.78
CA LYS A 7 10.25 -13.84 -16.59
C LYS A 7 10.63 -12.40 -16.26
N LYS A 8 11.00 -11.60 -17.28
CA LYS A 8 11.32 -10.18 -17.08
C LYS A 8 10.11 -9.39 -16.55
N TYR A 9 8.92 -9.60 -17.13
CA TYR A 9 7.70 -8.95 -16.66
C TYR A 9 7.38 -9.33 -15.21
N ALA A 10 7.45 -10.62 -14.89
CA ALA A 10 7.19 -11.15 -13.56
C ALA A 10 8.11 -10.52 -12.50
N LEU A 11 9.41 -10.40 -12.79
CA LEU A 11 10.39 -9.77 -11.90
C LEU A 11 10.15 -8.27 -11.73
N LEU A 12 9.88 -7.55 -12.82
CA LEU A 12 9.58 -6.12 -12.77
C LEU A 12 8.31 -5.84 -11.96
N PHE A 13 7.25 -6.61 -12.19
CA PHE A 13 6.01 -6.48 -11.43
C PHE A 13 6.20 -6.81 -9.95
N SER A 14 6.97 -7.85 -9.63
CA SER A 14 7.35 -8.16 -8.25
C SER A 14 8.06 -6.99 -7.58
N ASN A 15 8.98 -6.32 -8.27
CA ASN A 15 9.67 -5.14 -7.75
C ASN A 15 8.68 -3.99 -7.46
N LEU A 16 7.72 -3.76 -8.35
CA LEU A 16 6.67 -2.76 -8.12
C LEU A 16 5.81 -3.12 -6.90
N ASN A 17 5.41 -4.39 -6.78
CA ASN A 17 4.61 -4.84 -5.66
C ASN A 17 5.33 -4.65 -4.32
N LYS A 18 6.60 -5.05 -4.24
CA LYS A 18 7.41 -4.97 -3.01
C LYS A 18 7.64 -3.54 -2.54
N ASN A 19 7.84 -2.61 -3.48
CA ASN A 19 8.25 -1.26 -3.14
C ASN A 19 7.09 -0.26 -3.11
N TYR A 20 6.04 -0.45 -3.91
CA TYR A 20 5.01 0.57 -4.13
C TYR A 20 3.57 0.11 -3.87
N TYR A 21 3.23 -1.17 -4.08
CA TYR A 21 1.85 -1.63 -3.88
C TYR A 21 1.60 -2.22 -2.50
N ALA A 22 2.59 -2.94 -1.99
CA ALA A 22 2.49 -3.66 -0.73
C ALA A 22 3.71 -3.45 0.17
N GLY A 23 4.52 -2.42 -0.10
CA GLY A 23 5.68 -2.07 0.71
C GLY A 23 5.30 -1.33 1.99
N LEU A 24 6.28 -1.11 2.87
CA LEU A 24 6.08 -0.38 4.13
C LEU A 24 5.54 1.04 3.88
N SER A 25 6.06 1.76 2.89
CA SER A 25 5.58 3.10 2.54
C SER A 25 4.11 3.11 2.15
N SER A 26 3.64 2.10 1.43
CA SER A 26 2.22 1.94 1.07
C SER A 26 1.37 1.69 2.31
N ALA A 27 1.85 0.84 3.24
CA ALA A 27 1.16 0.58 4.49
C ALA A 27 1.01 1.85 5.34
N ILE A 28 2.05 2.68 5.40
CA ILE A 28 2.03 3.99 6.07
C ILE A 28 1.01 4.91 5.40
N MET A 29 1.10 5.07 4.08
CA MET A 29 0.18 5.92 3.31
C MET A 29 -1.28 5.52 3.53
N PHE A 30 -1.63 4.24 3.41
CA PHE A 30 -2.99 3.77 3.65
C PHE A 30 -3.43 4.05 5.09
N ARG A 31 -2.54 3.85 6.07
CA ARG A 31 -2.88 4.08 7.46
C ARG A 31 -3.13 5.56 7.75
N THR A 32 -2.20 6.43 7.36
CA THR A 32 -2.25 7.86 7.69
C THR A 32 -3.38 8.59 6.96
N VAL A 33 -3.58 8.30 5.67
CA VAL A 33 -4.73 8.83 4.91
C VAL A 33 -6.03 8.33 5.52
N GLY A 34 -6.13 7.04 5.82
CA GLY A 34 -7.34 6.46 6.42
C GLY A 34 -7.67 7.04 7.79
N ASP A 35 -6.66 7.31 8.63
CA ASP A 35 -6.86 7.92 9.95
C ASP A 35 -7.34 9.38 9.83
N ALA A 36 -6.71 10.16 8.95
CA ALA A 36 -7.08 11.54 8.67
C ALA A 36 -8.52 11.64 8.14
N MET A 37 -8.87 10.86 7.13
CA MET A 37 -10.19 10.87 6.52
C MET A 37 -11.27 10.37 7.48
N LYS A 38 -11.00 9.28 8.21
CA LYS A 38 -11.94 8.77 9.21
C LYS A 38 -12.26 9.83 10.26
N HIS A 39 -11.22 10.46 10.82
CA HIS A 39 -11.41 11.50 11.84
C HIS A 39 -12.16 12.72 11.29
N ALA A 40 -11.82 13.16 10.07
CA ALA A 40 -12.52 14.27 9.43
C ALA A 40 -14.02 13.99 9.20
N ILE A 41 -14.38 12.76 8.83
CA ILE A 41 -15.78 12.33 8.69
C ILE A 41 -16.47 12.24 10.05
N GLU A 42 -15.83 11.63 11.05
CA GLU A 42 -16.38 11.51 12.42
C GLU A 42 -16.61 12.88 13.08
N LYS A 43 -15.86 13.90 12.68
CA LYS A 43 -16.00 15.28 13.14
C LYS A 43 -16.84 16.16 12.21
N GLU A 44 -17.39 15.59 11.14
CA GLU A 44 -18.20 16.31 10.14
C GLU A 44 -17.45 17.49 9.48
N TYR A 45 -16.11 17.45 9.43
CA TYR A 45 -15.29 18.41 8.68
C TYR A 45 -15.43 18.20 7.17
N ILE A 46 -15.68 16.95 6.79
CA ILE A 46 -16.09 16.52 5.46
C ILE A 46 -17.22 15.49 5.61
N SER A 47 -18.03 15.37 4.57
CA SER A 47 -19.05 14.35 4.41
C SER A 47 -18.52 13.15 3.62
N LYS A 48 -19.30 12.07 3.53
CA LYS A 48 -18.96 10.95 2.64
C LYS A 48 -19.04 11.33 1.16
N ASP A 49 -19.89 12.31 0.81
CA ASP A 49 -20.04 12.77 -0.57
C ASP A 49 -18.79 13.51 -1.04
N ASP A 50 -18.07 14.15 -0.12
CA ASP A 50 -16.79 14.80 -0.41
C ASP A 50 -15.73 13.80 -0.90
N LEU A 51 -15.81 12.52 -0.53
CA LEU A 51 -14.89 11.49 -1.02
C LEU A 51 -15.02 11.21 -2.53
N TRP A 52 -16.09 11.70 -3.17
CA TRP A 52 -16.32 11.60 -4.61
C TRP A 52 -15.92 12.87 -5.37
N THR A 53 -15.35 13.86 -4.67
CA THR A 53 -14.82 15.09 -5.26
C THR A 53 -13.32 14.96 -5.55
N THR A 54 -12.61 16.08 -5.72
CA THR A 54 -11.15 16.06 -5.93
C THR A 54 -10.35 16.05 -4.63
N GLU A 55 -9.11 15.57 -4.69
CA GLU A 55 -8.20 15.58 -3.54
C GLU A 55 -8.00 17.00 -2.99
N ASP A 56 -7.82 18.00 -3.86
CA ASP A 56 -7.64 19.40 -3.47
C ASP A 56 -8.85 19.94 -2.72
N GLU A 57 -10.08 19.63 -3.17
CA GLU A 57 -11.31 20.08 -2.51
C GLU A 57 -11.46 19.47 -1.11
N VAL A 58 -11.14 18.18 -0.96
CA VAL A 58 -11.20 17.50 0.34
C VAL A 58 -10.14 18.06 1.27
N LEU A 59 -8.89 18.18 0.81
CA LEU A 59 -7.79 18.68 1.64
C LEU A 59 -8.03 20.13 2.09
N ALA A 60 -8.51 21.00 1.20
CA ALA A 60 -8.84 22.38 1.55
C ALA A 60 -9.92 22.49 2.64
N LYS A 61 -10.83 21.51 2.75
CA LYS A 61 -11.82 21.46 3.84
C LYS A 61 -11.16 21.02 5.15
N VAL A 62 -10.38 19.94 5.12
CA VAL A 62 -9.76 19.34 6.31
C VAL A 62 -8.70 20.27 6.91
N GLU A 63 -7.90 20.96 6.09
CA GLU A 63 -6.81 21.84 6.54
C GLU A 63 -7.29 23.04 7.37
N LYS A 64 -8.53 23.51 7.17
CA LYS A 64 -9.14 24.59 7.97
C LYS A 64 -9.25 24.26 9.46
N TYR A 65 -9.16 22.98 9.81
CA TYR A 65 -9.27 22.48 11.17
C TYR A 65 -7.91 22.11 11.79
N LYS A 66 -6.81 22.24 11.05
CA LYS A 66 -5.47 21.87 11.53
C LYS A 66 -5.11 22.57 12.84
N GLU A 67 -5.30 23.88 12.94
CA GLU A 67 -4.97 24.66 14.14
C GLU A 67 -6.04 24.57 15.25
N LYS A 68 -7.21 23.97 14.96
CA LYS A 68 -8.36 23.90 15.87
C LYS A 68 -8.54 22.54 16.54
N ASP A 69 -8.08 21.48 15.88
CA ASP A 69 -8.14 20.11 16.37
C ASP A 69 -6.73 19.50 16.33
N LEU A 70 -6.13 19.37 17.51
CA LEU A 70 -4.79 18.80 17.70
C LEU A 70 -4.67 17.38 17.10
N LYS A 71 -5.73 16.58 17.15
CA LYS A 71 -5.75 15.23 16.59
C LYS A 71 -5.79 15.27 15.07
N MET A 72 -6.53 16.23 14.49
CA MET A 72 -6.49 16.48 13.05
C MET A 72 -5.10 16.95 12.61
N SER A 73 -4.47 17.87 13.35
CA SER A 73 -3.09 18.29 13.05
C SER A 73 -2.13 17.11 13.05
N LEU A 74 -2.18 16.28 14.09
CA LEU A 74 -1.34 15.08 14.20
C LEU A 74 -1.53 14.15 13.00
N PHE A 75 -2.77 13.90 12.58
CA PHE A 75 -3.03 13.04 11.43
C PHE A 75 -2.55 13.65 10.10
N LEU A 76 -2.73 14.96 9.90
CA LEU A 76 -2.18 15.65 8.74
C LEU A 76 -0.65 15.64 8.71
N ASP A 77 0.01 15.79 9.87
CA ASP A 77 1.46 15.75 9.95
C ASP A 77 2.01 14.34 9.68
N ARG A 78 1.33 13.28 10.16
CA ARG A 78 1.65 11.89 9.78
C ARG A 78 1.44 11.63 8.28
N MET A 79 0.31 12.08 7.72
CA MET A 79 -0.02 11.92 6.30
C MET A 79 1.01 12.60 5.40
N ASN A 80 1.52 13.76 5.80
CA ASN A 80 2.51 14.53 5.08
C ASN A 80 3.97 14.17 5.43
N ASN A 81 4.20 12.99 6.03
CA ASN A 81 5.54 12.49 6.38
C ASN A 81 6.38 13.42 7.28
N LYS A 82 5.74 14.29 8.08
CA LYS A 82 6.46 15.16 9.03
C LYS A 82 6.83 14.45 10.33
N ILE A 83 6.22 13.30 10.58
CA ILE A 83 6.51 12.43 11.73
C ILE A 83 7.14 11.15 11.20
N SER A 84 8.29 10.79 11.74
CA SER A 84 9.00 9.59 11.33
C SER A 84 8.28 8.34 11.84
N PHE A 85 8.55 7.21 11.19
CA PHE A 85 7.95 5.94 11.53
C PHE A 85 8.96 4.80 11.41
N GLU A 86 8.66 3.70 12.10
CA GLU A 86 9.39 2.45 11.98
C GLU A 86 8.42 1.26 11.93
N ASN A 87 8.93 0.13 11.43
CA ASN A 87 8.23 -1.15 11.48
C ASN A 87 8.69 -1.92 12.73
N ASN A 88 7.88 -1.93 13.78
CA ASN A 88 8.23 -2.49 15.09
C ASN A 88 7.15 -3.44 15.62
N PRO A 89 7.32 -4.77 15.50
CA PRO A 89 6.32 -5.75 15.94
C PRO A 89 6.12 -5.83 17.45
N ASN A 90 7.04 -5.29 18.26
CA ASN A 90 6.98 -5.37 19.72
C ASN A 90 6.32 -4.13 20.35
N ASP A 91 6.28 -3.01 19.63
CA ASP A 91 5.71 -1.75 20.10
C ASP A 91 5.23 -0.96 18.88
N TYR A 92 3.92 -1.03 18.60
CA TYR A 92 3.32 -0.41 17.43
C TYR A 92 2.00 0.27 17.75
N TYR A 93 1.72 1.31 16.98
CA TYR A 93 0.43 1.99 16.95
C TYR A 93 -0.61 1.20 16.16
N ALA A 94 -0.22 0.68 14.99
CA ALA A 94 -1.15 -0.02 14.09
C ALA A 94 -0.50 -1.22 13.40
N ARG A 95 -1.26 -2.32 13.33
CA ARG A 95 -0.95 -3.48 12.51
C ARG A 95 -1.69 -3.33 11.18
N VAL A 96 -0.95 -3.35 10.06
CA VAL A 96 -1.49 -3.10 8.72
C VAL A 96 -1.12 -4.24 7.79
N PHE A 97 -2.12 -4.68 7.03
CA PHE A 97 -1.96 -5.69 5.99
C PHE A 97 -2.07 -5.04 4.62
N CYS A 98 -1.06 -5.22 3.78
CA CYS A 98 -1.12 -4.86 2.38
C CYS A 98 -1.37 -6.10 1.53
N LYS A 99 -2.39 -6.06 0.68
CA LYS A 99 -2.66 -7.14 -0.28
C LYS A 99 -1.49 -7.24 -1.25
N SER A 100 -0.73 -8.33 -1.16
CA SER A 100 0.33 -8.61 -2.11
C SER A 100 -0.25 -8.97 -3.47
N ARG A 101 0.36 -8.43 -4.53
CA ARG A 101 0.01 -8.70 -5.93
C ARG A 101 1.21 -9.36 -6.59
N ILE A 102 1.01 -10.56 -7.10
CA ILE A 102 2.03 -11.30 -7.86
C ILE A 102 1.40 -11.70 -9.19
N VAL A 103 2.22 -11.71 -10.24
CA VAL A 103 1.80 -12.16 -11.57
C VAL A 103 2.50 -13.47 -11.88
N ASP A 104 1.74 -14.43 -12.38
CA ASP A 104 2.27 -15.67 -12.92
C ASP A 104 1.90 -15.75 -14.40
N PRO A 105 2.69 -15.08 -15.26
CA PRO A 105 2.32 -14.84 -16.64
C PRO A 105 2.34 -16.13 -17.47
N LEU A 106 1.41 -16.21 -18.41
CA LEU A 106 1.43 -17.19 -19.47
C LEU A 106 2.45 -16.78 -20.54
N PHE A 107 3.14 -17.77 -21.11
CA PHE A 107 4.02 -17.60 -22.25
C PHE A 107 3.83 -18.75 -23.23
N LYS A 108 4.16 -18.49 -24.50
CA LYS A 108 4.11 -19.48 -25.58
C LYS A 108 5.52 -20.02 -25.79
N GLU A 109 5.64 -21.34 -25.76
CA GLU A 109 6.85 -22.07 -26.11
C GLU A 109 6.46 -23.14 -27.14
N SER A 110 6.99 -23.00 -28.36
CA SER A 110 6.55 -23.76 -29.52
C SER A 110 5.02 -23.68 -29.66
N ASP A 111 4.29 -24.80 -29.72
CA ASP A 111 2.83 -24.83 -29.83
C ASP A 111 2.09 -24.94 -28.49
N SER A 112 2.80 -24.83 -27.37
CA SER A 112 2.22 -24.92 -26.03
C SER A 112 2.17 -23.56 -25.33
N ILE A 113 1.13 -23.36 -24.52
CA ILE A 113 1.03 -22.24 -23.58
C ILE A 113 1.30 -22.80 -22.19
N LYS A 114 2.23 -22.18 -21.47
CA LYS A 114 2.63 -22.57 -20.11
C LYS A 114 2.63 -21.34 -19.20
N ARG A 115 2.47 -21.55 -17.89
CA ARG A 115 2.75 -20.55 -16.85
C ARG A 115 4.22 -20.56 -16.49
N LEU A 116 4.73 -19.42 -16.04
CA LEU A 116 6.12 -19.32 -15.58
C LEU A 116 6.37 -20.28 -14.40
N SER A 117 5.44 -20.38 -13.45
CA SER A 117 5.55 -21.31 -12.31
C SER A 117 5.55 -22.79 -12.69
N GLU A 118 5.00 -23.17 -13.85
CA GLU A 118 4.99 -24.56 -14.33
C GLU A 118 6.36 -25.02 -14.85
N VAL A 119 7.23 -24.07 -15.23
CA VAL A 119 8.55 -24.37 -15.82
C VAL A 119 9.72 -23.92 -14.95
N ASP A 120 9.52 -22.94 -14.06
CA ASP A 120 10.53 -22.39 -13.17
C ASP A 120 10.11 -22.67 -11.72
N GLY A 121 10.64 -23.74 -11.13
CA GLY A 121 10.32 -24.14 -9.75
C GLY A 121 10.66 -23.06 -8.72
N GLY A 122 11.73 -22.28 -8.95
CA GLY A 122 12.06 -21.16 -8.08
C GLY A 122 11.01 -20.04 -8.16
N TRP A 123 10.40 -19.84 -9.33
CA TRP A 123 9.25 -18.94 -9.48
C TRP A 123 7.98 -19.49 -8.83
N ALA A 124 7.73 -20.80 -8.89
CA ALA A 124 6.58 -21.40 -8.20
C ALA A 124 6.62 -21.17 -6.69
N GLU A 125 7.77 -21.45 -6.06
CA GLU A 125 8.00 -21.17 -4.63
C GLU A 125 7.85 -19.68 -4.31
N PHE A 126 8.36 -18.83 -5.20
CA PHE A 126 8.23 -17.39 -5.07
C PHE A 126 6.76 -16.94 -5.09
N VAL A 127 5.96 -17.45 -6.03
CA VAL A 127 4.52 -17.14 -6.12
C VAL A 127 3.81 -17.57 -4.84
N GLU A 128 4.04 -18.79 -4.35
CA GLU A 128 3.41 -19.29 -3.13
C GLU A 128 3.72 -18.40 -1.91
N LYS A 129 5.01 -18.08 -1.72
CA LYS A 129 5.47 -17.25 -0.61
C LYS A 129 4.94 -15.82 -0.72
N GLU A 130 5.07 -15.22 -1.90
CA GLU A 130 4.86 -13.78 -2.08
C GLU A 130 3.39 -13.42 -2.34
N SER A 131 2.52 -14.40 -2.59
CA SER A 131 1.06 -14.18 -2.69
C SER A 131 0.41 -13.87 -1.34
N LYS A 132 1.06 -14.22 -0.23
CA LYS A 132 0.56 -13.90 1.12
C LYS A 132 0.55 -12.38 1.35
N PRO A 133 -0.47 -11.82 2.02
CA PRO A 133 -0.48 -10.41 2.40
C PRO A 133 0.80 -10.02 3.14
N LYS A 134 1.30 -8.82 2.85
CA LYS A 134 2.43 -8.24 3.58
C LYS A 134 1.90 -7.62 4.86
N GLU A 135 2.66 -7.79 5.94
CA GLU A 135 2.26 -7.37 7.27
C GLU A 135 3.28 -6.39 7.83
N TYR A 136 2.79 -5.29 8.38
CA TYR A 136 3.60 -4.22 8.95
C TYR A 136 3.03 -3.76 10.29
N PHE A 137 3.92 -3.37 11.18
CA PHE A 137 3.64 -2.90 12.53
C PHE A 137 4.15 -1.47 12.65
N ILE A 138 3.27 -0.52 12.37
CA ILE A 138 3.63 0.89 12.27
C ILE A 138 3.74 1.49 13.65
N LYS A 139 4.91 2.05 13.97
CA LYS A 139 5.12 2.93 15.12
C LYS A 139 5.53 4.31 14.62
N PHE A 140 4.87 5.35 15.13
CA PHE A 140 5.25 6.74 14.87
C PHE A 140 6.17 7.25 15.98
N SER A 141 7.11 8.12 15.65
CA SER A 141 7.87 8.86 16.66
C SER A 141 6.94 9.77 17.48
N ARG A 142 7.33 10.04 18.73
CA ARG A 142 6.68 11.05 19.56
C ARG A 142 7.04 12.45 19.10
#